data_AF-A0A0H2S6B7-F1
#
_entry.id   AF-A0A0H2S6B7-F1
#
_cell.length_a   1.000
_cell.length_b   1.000
_cell.length_c   1.000
_cell.angle_alpha   90.00
_cell.angle_beta   90.00
_cell.angle_gamma   90.00
#
_symmetry.space_group_name_H-M   'P 1'
#
loop_
_entity.id
_entity.type
_entity.pdbx_description
1 polymer ?
#
loop_
_entity_poly.entity_id
_entity_poly.type
_entity_poly.pdbx_seq_one_letter_code
_entity_poly.pdbx_strand_id
1 'polypeptide(L)'
;MPVLEDDLQKLRQFFPYNLLLAALDLVDRDRVTEYQTTWGRSFYDVYGSTSNYAVTLDVIPDQPNFCTCPSYAFSVLISEENIMCKHILAVKIAKRLERCVTRRIAEDGFAGLASKIYPL
;
A
#
# COMPACT_ATOMS: atom_id res chain seq x y z
N MET A 1 14.66 -9.55 -10.02
CA MET A 1 15.75 -9.91 -9.09
C MET A 1 15.20 -10.89 -8.07
N PRO A 2 15.89 -12.00 -7.73
CA PRO A 2 15.47 -12.81 -6.60
C PRO A 2 15.67 -11.97 -5.34
N VAL A 3 14.62 -11.87 -4.51
CA VAL A 3 14.74 -11.24 -3.19
C VAL A 3 15.74 -12.08 -2.39
N LEU A 4 16.86 -11.49 -2.00
CA LEU A 4 17.89 -12.19 -1.23
C LEU A 4 17.28 -12.55 0.14
N GLU A 5 17.37 -13.81 0.58
CA GLU A 5 16.79 -14.27 1.85
C GLU A 5 17.22 -13.39 3.05
N ASP A 6 18.43 -12.82 2.98
CA ASP A 6 18.97 -11.88 3.95
C ASP A 6 18.11 -10.61 4.11
N ASP A 7 17.53 -10.10 3.03
CA ASP A 7 16.70 -8.89 3.08
C ASP A 7 15.33 -9.18 3.68
N LEU A 8 14.78 -10.37 3.43
CA LEU A 8 13.58 -10.84 4.12
C LEU A 8 13.82 -11.01 5.61
N GLN A 9 14.99 -11.51 6.00
CA GLN A 9 15.34 -11.68 7.40
C GLN A 9 15.45 -10.34 8.14
N LYS A 10 15.99 -9.30 7.50
CA LYS A 10 15.98 -7.93 8.05
C LYS A 10 14.56 -7.40 8.22
N LEU A 11 13.68 -7.57 7.23
CA LEU A 11 12.29 -7.13 7.33
C LEU A 11 11.52 -7.82 8.46
N ARG A 12 11.81 -9.11 8.72
CA ARG A 12 11.21 -9.86 9.83
C ARG A 12 11.56 -9.32 11.22
N GLN A 13 12.60 -8.49 11.35
CA GLN A 13 12.93 -7.84 12.63
C GLN A 13 11.92 -6.74 12.99
N PHE A 14 11.25 -6.16 11.98
CA PHE A 14 10.33 -5.03 12.16
C PHE A 14 8.86 -5.42 12.00
N PHE A 15 8.58 -6.51 11.29
CA PHE A 15 7.21 -6.92 10.95
C PHE A 15 6.93 -8.36 11.39
N PRO A 16 5.72 -8.64 11.91
CA PRO A 16 5.27 -10.01 12.13
C PRO A 16 5.34 -10.84 10.85
N TYR A 17 5.72 -12.11 10.99
CA TYR A 17 5.93 -13.02 9.87
C TYR A 17 4.70 -13.15 8.96
N ASN A 18 3.52 -13.27 9.56
CA ASN A 18 2.24 -13.33 8.85
C ASN A 18 1.91 -12.03 8.09
N LEU A 19 2.25 -10.87 8.65
CA LEU A 19 2.05 -9.58 8.00
C LEU A 19 2.97 -9.43 6.79
N LEU A 20 4.25 -9.79 6.94
CA LEU A 20 5.22 -9.75 5.85
C LEU A 20 4.85 -10.71 4.72
N LEU A 21 4.52 -11.96 5.03
CA LEU A 21 4.05 -12.92 4.04
C LEU A 21 2.80 -12.43 3.29
N ALA A 22 1.82 -11.89 4.02
CA ALA A 22 0.60 -11.39 3.40
C ALA A 22 0.86 -10.17 2.52
N ALA A 23 1.86 -9.34 2.84
CA ALA A 23 2.28 -8.25 1.98
C ALA A 23 2.98 -8.77 0.71
N LEU A 24 3.88 -9.74 0.85
CA LEU A 24 4.57 -10.35 -0.29
C LEU A 24 3.60 -11.08 -1.23
N ASP A 25 2.62 -11.83 -0.71
CA ASP A 25 1.59 -12.49 -1.53
C ASP A 25 0.79 -11.49 -2.39
N LEU A 26 0.51 -10.29 -1.87
CA LEU A 26 -0.13 -9.23 -2.65
C LEU A 26 0.76 -8.73 -3.80
N VAL A 27 2.07 -8.60 -3.55
CA VAL A 27 3.04 -8.19 -4.58
C VAL A 27 3.21 -9.29 -5.64
N ASP A 28 3.32 -10.55 -5.21
CA ASP A 28 3.54 -11.67 -6.11
C ASP A 28 2.35 -11.94 -7.04
N ARG A 29 1.14 -11.63 -6.59
CA ARG A 29 -0.09 -11.72 -7.39
C ARG A 29 -0.42 -10.45 -8.17
N ASP A 30 0.50 -9.50 -8.24
CA ASP A 30 0.35 -8.21 -8.92
C ASP A 30 -0.94 -7.46 -8.50
N ARG A 31 -1.27 -7.52 -7.20
CA ARG A 31 -2.50 -6.93 -6.63
C ARG A 31 -2.36 -5.46 -6.27
N VAL A 32 -1.26 -4.82 -6.65
CA VAL A 32 -0.95 -3.41 -6.38
C VAL A 32 -1.01 -2.63 -7.69
N THR A 33 -1.98 -1.72 -7.80
CA THR A 33 -2.12 -0.79 -8.92
C THR A 33 -1.69 0.60 -8.48
N GLU A 34 -0.76 1.21 -9.21
CA GLU A 34 -0.37 2.61 -9.01
C GLU A 34 -1.15 3.49 -9.99
N TYR A 35 -1.80 4.53 -9.48
CA TYR A 35 -2.47 5.56 -10.23
C TYR A 35 -1.66 6.84 -10.16
N GLN A 36 -1.06 7.21 -11.28
CA GLN A 36 -0.30 8.45 -11.39
C GLN A 36 -1.22 9.56 -11.89
N THR A 37 -1.35 10.63 -11.11
CA THR A 37 -2.07 11.83 -11.53
C THR A 37 -1.16 12.76 -12.32
N THR A 38 -1.77 13.60 -13.16
CA THR A 38 -1.08 14.63 -13.95
C THR A 38 -0.33 15.65 -13.09
N TRP A 39 -0.72 15.81 -11.82
CA TRP A 39 -0.09 16.70 -10.85
C TRP A 39 1.06 16.05 -10.05
N GLY A 40 1.53 14.87 -10.47
CA GLY A 40 2.71 14.21 -9.88
C GLY A 40 2.46 13.49 -8.57
N ARG A 41 1.20 13.38 -8.12
CA ARG A 41 0.84 12.54 -6.96
C ARG A 41 0.51 11.12 -7.42
N SER A 42 0.86 10.14 -6.58
CA SER A 42 0.56 8.73 -6.82
C SER A 42 -0.41 8.21 -5.78
N PHE A 43 -1.42 7.49 -6.24
CA PHE A 43 -2.40 6.79 -5.42
C PHE A 43 -2.26 5.31 -5.69
N TYR A 44 -2.46 4.48 -4.69
CA TYR A 44 -2.34 3.04 -4.84
C TYR A 44 -3.66 2.37 -4.51
N ASP A 45 -4.11 1.45 -5.35
CA ASP A 45 -5.23 0.57 -5.04
C ASP A 45 -4.70 -0.85 -4.88
N VAL A 46 -5.01 -1.44 -3.73
CA VAL A 46 -4.57 -2.77 -3.36
C VAL A 46 -5.79 -3.67 -3.30
N TYR A 47 -5.83 -4.65 -4.19
CA TYR A 47 -6.90 -5.65 -4.24
C TYR A 47 -6.71 -6.65 -3.12
N GLY A 48 -7.37 -6.41 -1.98
CA GLY A 48 -7.43 -7.33 -0.87
C GLY A 48 -8.33 -8.53 -1.15
N SER A 49 -8.34 -9.48 -0.22
CA SER A 49 -9.17 -10.69 -0.32
C SER A 49 -10.67 -10.41 -0.23
N THR A 50 -11.06 -9.36 0.49
CA THR A 50 -12.46 -9.01 0.77
C THR A 50 -12.91 -7.78 0.01
N SER A 51 -12.04 -6.78 -0.11
CA SER A 51 -12.34 -5.51 -0.77
C SER A 51 -11.06 -4.87 -1.30
N ASN A 52 -11.23 -3.84 -2.12
CA ASN A 52 -10.16 -2.96 -2.56
C ASN A 52 -9.86 -1.92 -1.49
N TYR A 53 -8.58 -1.67 -1.26
CA TYR A 53 -8.13 -0.69 -0.28
C TYR A 53 -7.28 0.37 -0.96
N ALA A 54 -7.68 1.62 -0.76
CA ALA A 54 -6.89 2.74 -1.21
C ALA A 54 -5.74 2.97 -0.23
N VAL A 55 -4.55 3.13 -0.78
CA VAL A 55 -3.31 3.42 -0.07
C VAL A 55 -2.72 4.70 -0.64
N THR A 56 -2.35 5.61 0.25
CA THR A 56 -1.65 6.83 -0.12
C THR A 56 -0.35 6.91 0.66
N LEU A 57 0.73 7.16 -0.07
CA LEU A 57 2.05 7.38 0.50
C LEU A 57 2.33 8.88 0.50
N ASP A 58 3.07 9.35 1.51
CA ASP A 58 3.67 10.70 1.54
C ASP A 58 2.66 11.84 1.31
N VAL A 59 1.48 11.76 1.94
CA VAL A 59 0.34 12.68 1.69
C VAL A 59 0.64 14.12 2.11
N ILE A 60 1.47 14.30 3.15
CA ILE A 60 1.85 15.58 3.77
C ILE A 60 3.36 15.51 4.09
N PRO A 61 4.14 16.61 3.94
CA PRO A 61 5.52 16.65 4.41
C PRO A 61 5.58 16.29 5.90
N ASP A 62 6.40 15.31 6.26
CA ASP A 62 6.53 14.70 7.59
C ASP A 62 5.35 13.83 8.10
N GLN A 63 4.44 13.36 7.23
CA GLN A 63 3.24 12.62 7.70
C GLN A 63 2.89 11.31 6.97
N PRO A 64 2.21 10.40 7.70
CA PRO A 64 2.30 8.95 7.54
C PRO A 64 1.54 8.39 6.34
N ASN A 65 1.94 7.19 5.93
CA ASN A 65 1.25 6.38 4.94
C ASN A 65 -0.16 6.07 5.43
N PHE A 66 -1.17 6.27 4.60
CA PHE A 66 -2.57 5.99 4.95
C PHE A 66 -3.11 4.80 4.16
N CYS A 67 -3.99 4.02 4.78
CA CYS A 67 -4.72 2.95 4.14
C CYS A 67 -6.14 2.86 4.65
N THR A 68 -7.11 2.65 3.77
CA THR A 68 -8.53 2.51 4.14
C THR A 68 -8.89 1.17 4.77
N CYS A 69 -7.93 0.26 4.98
CA CYS A 69 -8.23 -1.07 5.53
C CYS A 69 -8.51 -1.05 7.04
N PRO A 70 -9.41 -1.89 7.55
CA PRO A 70 -9.72 -1.94 8.99
C PRO A 70 -8.51 -2.23 9.89
N SER A 71 -7.58 -3.06 9.41
CA SER A 71 -6.35 -3.39 10.15
C SER A 71 -5.41 -2.18 10.29
N TYR A 72 -5.45 -1.21 9.38
CA TYR A 72 -4.69 0.03 9.56
C TYR A 72 -5.30 0.86 10.71
N ALA A 73 -6.62 1.06 10.70
CA ALA A 73 -7.31 1.78 11.76
C ALA A 73 -7.09 1.13 13.14
N PHE A 74 -7.23 -0.19 13.24
CA PHE A 74 -7.08 -0.87 14.53
C PHE A 74 -5.61 -1.09 14.91
N SER A 75 -4.84 -1.84 14.12
CA SER A 75 -3.52 -2.33 14.50
C SER A 75 -2.40 -1.29 14.38
N VAL A 76 -2.59 -0.21 13.61
CA VAL A 76 -1.58 0.85 13.41
C VAL A 76 -1.97 2.10 14.18
N LEU A 77 -3.21 2.59 14.04
CA LEU A 77 -3.61 3.87 14.64
C LEU A 77 -4.10 3.75 16.09
N ILE A 78 -4.84 2.69 16.44
CA ILE A 78 -5.46 2.55 17.78
C ILE A 78 -4.56 1.77 18.73
N SER A 79 -4.14 0.58 18.32
CA SER A 79 -3.37 -0.34 19.18
C SER A 79 -1.86 -0.15 19.07
N GLU A 80 -1.38 0.55 18.05
CA GLU A 80 0.06 0.79 17.77
C GLU A 80 0.91 -0.51 17.75
N GLU A 81 0.29 -1.66 17.53
CA GLU A 81 0.96 -2.97 17.51
C GLU A 81 1.87 -3.15 16.30
N ASN A 82 1.52 -2.51 15.19
CA ASN A 82 2.23 -2.64 13.92
C ASN A 82 2.57 -1.27 13.35
N ILE A 83 3.78 -1.13 12.81
CA ILE A 83 4.26 0.12 12.17
C ILE A 83 3.40 0.48 10.94
N MET A 84 2.89 -0.53 10.22
CA MET A 84 2.00 -0.34 9.08
C MET A 84 1.18 -1.61 8.80
N CYS A 85 0.10 -1.47 8.04
CA CYS A 85 -0.68 -2.61 7.57
C CYS A 85 0.02 -3.32 6.40
N LYS A 86 -0.39 -4.56 6.13
CA LYS A 86 0.13 -5.35 4.99
C LYS A 86 -0.01 -4.65 3.64
N HIS A 87 -1.04 -3.83 3.44
CA HIS A 87 -1.27 -3.14 2.16
C HIS A 87 -0.26 -2.02 1.93
N ILE A 88 0.04 -1.21 2.96
CA ILE A 88 1.09 -0.18 2.88
C ILE A 88 2.45 -0.85 2.64
N LEU A 89 2.74 -1.94 3.36
CA LEU A 89 3.98 -2.68 3.18
C LEU A 89 4.09 -3.24 1.76
N ALA A 90 3.02 -3.85 1.24
CA ALA A 90 2.96 -4.37 -0.13
C ALA A 90 3.22 -3.27 -1.16
N VAL A 91 2.61 -2.09 -1.01
CA VAL A 91 2.85 -0.95 -1.90
C VAL A 91 4.30 -0.50 -1.87
N LYS A 92 4.91 -0.38 -0.68
CA LYS A 92 6.33 0.02 -0.56
C LYS A 92 7.26 -0.98 -1.21
N ILE A 93 7.01 -2.28 -1.01
CA ILE A 93 7.79 -3.36 -1.63
C ILE A 93 7.59 -3.34 -3.15
N ALA A 94 6.34 -3.33 -3.63
CA ALA A 94 6.04 -3.30 -5.06
C ALA A 94 6.68 -2.09 -5.77
N LYS A 95 6.66 -0.91 -5.13
CA LYS A 95 7.30 0.30 -5.65
C LYS A 95 8.81 0.17 -5.74
N ARG A 96 9.46 -0.44 -4.73
CA ARG A 96 10.91 -0.68 -4.73
C ARG A 96 11.34 -1.77 -5.71
N LEU A 97 10.47 -2.73 -5.98
CA LEU A 97 10.70 -3.80 -6.95
C LEU A 97 10.24 -3.45 -8.38
N GLU A 98 9.69 -2.25 -8.59
CA GLU A 98 9.10 -1.83 -9.87
C GLU A 98 8.01 -2.80 -10.39
N ARG A 99 7.27 -3.43 -9.46
CA ARG A 99 6.18 -4.38 -9.74
C ARG A 99 4.78 -3.78 -9.61
N CYS A 100 4.68 -2.45 -9.51
CA CYS A 100 3.38 -1.78 -9.51
C CYS A 100 2.77 -1.79 -10.91
N VAL A 101 1.49 -2.14 -11.03
CA VAL A 101 0.75 -1.94 -12.27
C VAL A 101 0.41 -0.46 -12.39
N THR A 102 1.22 0.30 -13.13
CA THR A 102 1.05 1.75 -13.28
C THR A 102 -0.04 2.09 -14.31
N ARG A 103 -0.95 2.97 -13.92
CA ARG A 103 -2.01 3.53 -14.74
C ARG A 103 -2.00 5.05 -14.61
N ARG A 104 -1.99 5.75 -15.75
CA ARG A 104 -2.13 7.20 -15.78
C ARG A 104 -3.61 7.56 -15.79
N ILE A 105 -4.00 8.51 -14.95
CA ILE A 105 -5.38 8.95 -14.83
C ILE A 105 -5.49 10.43 -15.15
N ALA A 106 -6.44 10.75 -16.04
CA ALA A 106 -6.87 12.11 -16.34
C ALA A 106 -7.83 12.62 -15.26
N GLU A 107 -8.08 13.94 -15.23
CA GLU A 107 -8.79 14.62 -14.14
C GLU A 107 -10.20 14.05 -13.88
N ASP A 108 -10.86 13.54 -14.91
CA ASP A 108 -12.17 12.89 -14.86
C ASP A 108 -12.15 11.54 -14.12
N GLY A 109 -11.10 10.74 -14.28
CA GLY A 109 -10.92 9.48 -13.56
C GLY A 109 -10.51 9.67 -12.09
N PHE A 110 -9.98 10.83 -11.73
CA PHE A 110 -9.58 11.14 -10.36
C PHE A 110 -10.77 11.25 -9.41
N ALA A 111 -11.90 11.84 -9.85
CA ALA A 111 -13.09 12.00 -9.02
C ALA A 111 -13.63 10.65 -8.49
N GLY A 112 -13.62 9.61 -9.33
CA GLY A 112 -14.06 8.26 -8.94
C GLY A 112 -13.10 7.51 -8.02
N LEU A 113 -11.83 7.92 -7.96
CA LEU A 113 -10.85 7.44 -6.98
C LEU A 113 -10.93 8.23 -5.68
N ALA A 114 -11.08 9.55 -5.77
CA ALA A 114 -11.20 10.44 -4.63
C ALA A 114 -12.42 10.09 -3.77
N SER A 115 -13.55 9.72 -4.38
CA SER A 115 -14.75 9.29 -3.64
C SER A 115 -14.54 7.99 -2.83
N LYS A 116 -13.58 7.14 -3.21
CA LYS A 116 -13.21 5.93 -2.45
C LYS A 116 -12.29 6.23 -1.28
N ILE A 117 -11.51 7.30 -1.38
CA ILE A 117 -10.51 7.72 -0.37
C ILE A 117 -11.17 8.64 0.66
N TYR A 118 -12.08 9.51 0.21
CA TYR A 118 -12.83 10.46 1.00
C TYR A 118 -14.33 10.20 0.81
N PRO A 119 -14.89 9.15 1.40
CA PRO A 119 -16.34 9.02 1.48
C PRO A 119 -16.87 10.20 2.32
N LEU A 120 -17.52 11.16 1.65
CA LEU A 120 -18.30 12.23 2.29
C LEU A 120 -19.56 11.66 2.93
#